data_AF-A0A5F9D0S3-F1
#
_entry.id   AF-A0A5F9D0S3-F1
#
_cell.length_a   1.000
_cell.length_b   1.000
_cell.length_c   1.000
_cell.angle_alpha   90.00
_cell.angle_beta   90.00
_cell.angle_gamma   90.00
#
_symmetry.space_group_name_H-M   'P 1'
#
loop_
_entity.id
_entity.type
_entity.pdbx_description
1 polymer ?
#
loop_
_entity_poly.entity_id
_entity_poly.type
_entity_poly.pdbx_seq_one_letter_code
_entity_poly.pdbx_strand_id
1 'polypeptide(L)'
;MGDSRELCPHLDSIGEVTKEDLLLKSKGTCQSCGVTGPNLWACLQVACPYVGCGESFADHSTIHAQAKKHNLTVNLTTLRVWCYACEKEVFLDQRLAAPPRGSSPTFSEQDSPPPSHPLRAVPIAVADEGESESEDDDLKPRGLTGMKNLGNSCYMNAALQALSNCPPLTQFFLECGGLVRTDKKPALCKSYQKLVSEVWHRKR
;
A
#
# COMPACT_ATOMS: atom_id res chain seq x y z
N MET A 1 14.35 23.31 -6.87
CA MET A 1 12.99 23.80 -6.54
C MET A 1 12.07 22.59 -6.44
N GLY A 2 11.56 22.27 -5.25
CA GLY A 2 10.58 21.19 -5.07
C GLY A 2 9.23 21.62 -5.65
N ASP A 3 8.66 20.78 -6.50
CA ASP A 3 7.46 21.09 -7.25
C ASP A 3 6.23 21.18 -6.32
N SER A 4 5.59 22.34 -6.24
CA SER A 4 4.32 22.53 -5.51
C SER A 4 3.14 21.77 -6.13
N ARG A 5 3.37 20.97 -7.18
CA ARG A 5 2.35 20.19 -7.93
C ARG A 5 1.94 18.86 -7.27
N GLU A 6 2.61 18.43 -6.21
CA GLU A 6 2.29 17.14 -5.57
C GLU A 6 1.05 17.21 -4.67
N LEU A 7 0.77 18.36 -4.03
CA LEU A 7 -0.38 18.49 -3.14
C LEU A 7 -1.68 18.76 -3.90
N CYS A 8 -2.75 18.07 -3.50
CA CYS A 8 -4.08 18.29 -4.04
C CYS A 8 -4.67 19.60 -3.48
N PRO A 9 -5.02 20.59 -4.32
CA PRO A 9 -5.57 21.88 -3.87
C PRO A 9 -6.95 21.74 -3.21
N HIS A 10 -7.62 20.60 -3.42
CA HIS A 10 -8.94 20.35 -2.82
C HIS A 10 -8.85 19.94 -1.35
N LEU A 11 -7.66 19.64 -0.82
CA LEU A 11 -7.47 19.30 0.60
C LEU A 11 -7.91 20.42 1.55
N ASP A 12 -7.87 21.68 1.09
CA ASP A 12 -8.35 22.83 1.87
C ASP A 12 -9.89 22.86 2.02
N SER A 13 -10.60 22.05 1.23
CA SER A 13 -12.06 21.91 1.30
C SER A 13 -12.52 20.85 2.31
N ILE A 14 -11.58 20.18 3.00
CA ILE A 14 -11.89 19.16 4.00
C ILE A 14 -12.48 19.81 5.25
N GLY A 15 -13.64 19.33 5.71
CA GLY A 15 -14.21 19.70 7.00
C GLY A 15 -13.48 19.09 8.18
N GLU A 16 -13.87 19.48 9.40
CA GLU A 16 -13.43 18.73 10.59
C GLU A 16 -13.97 17.30 10.51
N VAL A 17 -13.06 16.34 10.39
CA VAL A 17 -13.40 14.91 10.36
C VAL A 17 -12.73 14.26 11.55
N THR A 18 -13.54 13.88 12.53
CA THR A 18 -13.06 13.20 13.74
C THR A 18 -12.97 11.70 13.50
N LYS A 19 -12.10 11.04 14.27
CA LYS A 19 -11.96 9.58 14.24
C LYS A 19 -13.29 8.92 14.61
N GLU A 20 -14.02 9.50 15.56
CA GLU A 20 -15.31 9.03 16.06
C GLU A 20 -16.38 9.10 14.97
N ASP A 21 -16.41 10.17 14.16
CA ASP A 21 -17.34 10.30 13.04
C ASP A 21 -17.06 9.25 11.95
N LEU A 22 -15.80 9.02 11.60
CA LEU A 22 -15.42 7.96 10.64
C LEU A 22 -15.78 6.56 11.16
N LEU A 23 -15.57 6.31 12.46
CA LEU A 23 -15.97 5.06 13.12
C LEU A 23 -17.49 4.85 13.13
N LEU A 24 -18.27 5.94 13.23
CA LEU A 24 -19.73 5.86 13.17
C LEU A 24 -20.17 5.56 11.74
N LYS A 25 -19.63 6.27 10.74
CA LYS A 25 -19.96 6.07 9.32
C LYS A 25 -19.58 4.67 8.83
N SER A 26 -18.47 4.09 9.30
CA SER A 26 -18.03 2.75 8.88
C SER A 26 -18.97 1.62 9.30
N LYS A 27 -19.83 1.86 10.29
CA LYS A 27 -20.90 0.93 10.71
C LYS A 27 -22.20 1.12 9.94
N GLY A 28 -22.28 2.14 9.08
CA GLY A 28 -23.47 2.51 8.34
C GLY A 28 -23.64 1.74 7.04
N THR A 29 -24.52 2.29 6.19
CA THR A 29 -24.84 1.80 4.85
C THR A 29 -24.71 2.92 3.84
N CYS A 30 -24.70 2.58 2.55
CA CYS A 30 -24.87 3.59 1.52
C CYS A 30 -26.23 4.30 1.68
N GLN A 31 -26.23 5.63 1.73
CA GLN A 31 -27.44 6.43 1.94
C GLN A 31 -28.40 6.41 0.74
N SER A 32 -27.93 5.99 -0.44
CA SER A 32 -28.73 5.96 -1.67
C SER A 32 -29.36 4.59 -1.97
N CYS A 33 -28.65 3.48 -1.70
CA CYS A 33 -29.14 2.13 -2.01
C CYS A 33 -29.13 1.15 -0.84
N GLY A 34 -28.70 1.58 0.35
CA GLY A 34 -28.73 0.77 1.57
C GLY A 34 -27.70 -0.36 1.62
N VAL A 35 -26.80 -0.49 0.64
CA VAL A 35 -25.79 -1.56 0.64
C VAL A 35 -24.88 -1.43 1.86
N THR A 36 -24.60 -2.57 2.46
CA THR A 36 -23.67 -2.75 3.57
C THR A 36 -22.38 -3.40 3.07
N GLY A 37 -21.29 -3.27 3.82
CA GLY A 37 -20.07 -4.02 3.59
C GLY A 37 -18.87 -3.13 3.32
N PRO A 38 -17.76 -3.71 2.84
CA PRO A 38 -16.56 -2.94 2.51
C PRO A 38 -16.83 -1.99 1.33
N ASN A 39 -15.97 -0.99 1.17
CA ASN A 39 -16.04 0.01 0.07
C ASN A 39 -17.20 0.99 0.14
N LEU A 40 -17.59 1.38 1.35
CA LEU A 40 -18.34 2.61 1.59
C LEU A 40 -17.37 3.80 1.63
N TRP A 41 -17.80 4.93 1.05
CA TRP A 41 -17.01 6.13 0.91
C TRP A 41 -17.73 7.31 1.57
N ALA A 42 -17.08 7.93 2.54
CA ALA A 42 -17.59 9.13 3.21
C ALA A 42 -17.09 10.39 2.50
N CYS A 43 -17.98 11.35 2.30
CA CYS A 43 -17.62 12.66 1.78
C CYS A 43 -16.82 13.45 2.84
N LEU A 44 -15.74 14.11 2.42
CA LEU A 44 -14.88 14.92 3.30
C LEU A 44 -15.21 16.41 3.22
N GLN A 45 -16.14 16.83 2.37
CA GLN A 45 -16.54 18.23 2.28
C GLN A 45 -17.11 18.74 3.60
N VAL A 46 -16.78 19.99 3.97
CA VAL A 46 -17.34 20.68 5.15
C VAL A 46 -18.86 20.49 5.23
N ALA A 47 -19.34 20.04 6.40
CA ALA A 47 -20.76 19.82 6.70
C ALA A 47 -21.49 18.82 5.77
N CYS A 48 -20.78 17.91 5.09
CA CYS A 48 -21.39 16.87 4.28
C CYS A 48 -21.33 15.50 5.00
N PRO A 49 -22.45 14.98 5.54
CA PRO A 49 -22.44 13.69 6.23
C PRO A 49 -22.55 12.47 5.29
N TYR A 50 -22.54 12.70 3.97
CA TYR A 50 -22.91 11.70 2.98
C TYR A 50 -21.96 10.50 2.94
N VAL A 51 -22.55 9.30 2.80
CA VAL A 51 -21.84 8.03 2.60
C VAL A 51 -22.44 7.31 1.39
N GLY A 52 -21.59 7.07 0.38
CA GLY A 52 -21.93 6.39 -0.87
C GLY A 52 -21.24 5.03 -0.99
N CYS A 53 -21.80 4.12 -1.79
CA CYS A 53 -21.09 2.91 -2.22
C CYS A 53 -20.17 3.24 -3.40
N GLY A 54 -19.05 2.52 -3.52
CA GLY A 54 -18.17 2.63 -4.69
C GLY A 54 -18.60 1.75 -5.87
N GLU A 55 -17.71 1.60 -6.84
CA GLU A 55 -17.85 0.85 -8.09
C GLU A 55 -18.22 -0.63 -7.93
N SER A 56 -17.97 -1.25 -6.76
CA SER A 56 -18.43 -2.62 -6.49
C SER A 56 -19.96 -2.74 -6.44
N PHE A 57 -20.67 -1.60 -6.45
CA PHE A 57 -22.12 -1.50 -6.46
C PHE A 57 -22.56 -0.46 -7.51
N ALA A 58 -23.36 0.54 -7.13
CA ALA A 58 -23.91 1.56 -8.02
C ALA A 58 -23.10 2.87 -8.06
N ASP A 59 -21.90 2.88 -7.46
CA ASP A 59 -20.98 4.03 -7.46
C ASP A 59 -21.57 5.38 -7.03
N HIS A 60 -22.44 5.34 -6.02
CA HIS A 60 -23.12 6.51 -5.50
C HIS A 60 -22.18 7.56 -4.90
N SER A 61 -20.96 7.20 -4.47
CA SER A 61 -19.97 8.18 -4.03
C SER A 61 -19.54 9.10 -5.18
N THR A 62 -19.35 8.55 -6.38
CA THR A 62 -18.99 9.31 -7.59
C THR A 62 -20.16 10.16 -8.07
N ILE A 63 -21.37 9.59 -8.09
CA ILE A 63 -22.59 10.33 -8.46
C ILE A 63 -22.79 11.54 -7.54
N HIS A 64 -22.63 11.35 -6.22
CA HIS A 64 -22.71 12.43 -5.24
C HIS A 64 -21.63 13.49 -5.46
N ALA A 65 -20.37 13.06 -5.65
CA ALA A 65 -19.25 13.97 -5.90
C ALA A 65 -19.52 14.89 -7.11
N GLN A 66 -20.01 14.33 -8.22
CA GLN A 66 -20.34 15.08 -9.43
C GLN A 66 -21.54 16.02 -9.21
N ALA A 67 -22.63 15.51 -8.61
CA ALA A 67 -23.86 16.27 -8.42
C ALA A 67 -23.70 17.45 -7.44
N LYS A 68 -22.89 17.27 -6.39
CA LYS A 68 -22.65 18.29 -5.36
C LYS A 68 -21.36 19.08 -5.57
N LYS A 69 -20.52 18.68 -6.53
CA LYS A 69 -19.15 19.20 -6.71
C LYS A 69 -18.28 19.04 -5.45
N HIS A 70 -18.46 17.91 -4.76
CA HIS A 70 -17.65 17.56 -3.59
C HIS A 70 -16.48 16.69 -4.04
N ASN A 71 -15.28 17.24 -3.98
CA ASN A 71 -14.14 16.65 -4.67
C ASN A 71 -13.50 15.48 -3.90
N LEU A 72 -13.65 15.42 -2.59
CA LEU A 72 -12.91 14.49 -1.74
C LEU A 72 -13.80 13.50 -1.00
N THR A 73 -13.39 12.24 -1.02
CA THR A 73 -14.01 11.15 -0.28
C THR A 73 -12.97 10.23 0.34
N VAL A 74 -13.27 9.64 1.49
CA VAL A 74 -12.45 8.62 2.15
C VAL A 74 -13.14 7.26 2.14
N ASN A 75 -12.41 6.21 1.79
CA ASN A 75 -12.90 4.84 1.92
C ASN A 75 -12.90 4.43 3.39
N LEU A 76 -14.06 4.02 3.91
CA LEU A 76 -14.25 3.71 5.33
C LEU A 76 -13.61 2.37 5.77
N THR A 77 -13.13 1.57 4.82
CA THR A 77 -12.41 0.31 5.08
C THR A 77 -10.90 0.49 4.99
N THR A 78 -10.42 1.17 3.95
CA THR A 78 -8.99 1.28 3.65
C THR A 78 -8.38 2.61 4.07
N LEU A 79 -9.19 3.59 4.45
CA LEU A 79 -8.82 4.97 4.78
C LEU A 79 -8.11 5.74 3.64
N ARG A 80 -8.15 5.19 2.42
CA ARG A 80 -7.65 5.87 1.22
C ARG A 80 -8.54 7.05 0.88
N VAL A 81 -7.92 8.19 0.56
CA VAL A 81 -8.64 9.40 0.17
C VAL A 81 -8.53 9.57 -1.34
N TRP A 82 -9.68 9.72 -2.00
CA TRP A 82 -9.74 9.95 -3.44
C TRP A 82 -10.19 11.38 -3.73
N CYS A 83 -9.55 12.00 -4.72
CA CYS A 83 -9.96 13.28 -5.27
C CYS A 83 -10.55 13.09 -6.66
N TYR A 84 -11.85 13.35 -6.81
CA TYR A 84 -12.56 13.23 -8.07
C TYR A 84 -12.15 14.30 -9.09
N ALA A 85 -11.79 15.51 -8.65
CA ALA A 85 -11.34 16.56 -9.55
C ALA A 85 -9.90 16.38 -10.04
N CYS A 86 -9.05 15.71 -9.26
CA CYS A 86 -7.67 15.41 -9.65
C CYS A 86 -7.50 14.00 -10.23
N GLU A 87 -8.55 13.19 -10.19
CA GLU A 87 -8.56 11.79 -10.62
C GLU A 87 -7.41 10.96 -10.03
N LYS A 88 -7.06 11.24 -8.77
CA LYS A 88 -5.96 10.57 -8.07
C LYS A 88 -6.24 10.37 -6.59
N GLU A 89 -5.55 9.40 -6.02
CA GLU A 89 -5.43 9.25 -4.58
C GLU A 89 -4.62 10.40 -4.00
N VAL A 90 -5.03 10.88 -2.82
CA VAL A 90 -4.39 11.99 -2.12
C VAL A 90 -4.02 11.57 -0.70
N PHE A 91 -2.89 12.06 -0.22
CA PHE A 91 -2.34 11.68 1.09
C PHE A 91 -2.40 12.88 2.05
N LEU A 92 -2.97 12.69 3.24
CA LEU A 92 -3.13 13.75 4.23
C LEU A 92 -1.80 14.14 4.91
N ASP A 93 -0.85 13.20 5.04
CA ASP A 93 0.45 13.40 5.72
C ASP A 93 1.36 14.43 5.06
N GLN A 94 1.18 14.71 3.76
CA GLN A 94 1.98 15.74 3.06
C GLN A 94 1.74 17.16 3.62
N ARG A 95 0.71 17.39 4.44
CA ARG A 95 0.51 18.67 5.15
C ARG A 95 1.35 18.81 6.41
N LEU A 96 1.67 17.72 7.09
CA LEU A 96 2.41 17.72 8.35
C LEU A 96 3.93 17.75 8.14
N ALA A 97 4.39 17.39 6.94
CA ALA A 97 5.80 17.35 6.58
C ALA A 97 6.36 18.68 6.00
N ALA A 98 5.55 19.74 5.89
CA ALA A 98 6.04 21.05 5.46
C ALA A 98 6.69 21.79 6.65
N PRO A 99 8.02 22.01 6.67
CA PRO A 99 8.63 22.84 7.71
C PRO A 99 8.14 24.29 7.57
N PRO A 100 8.05 25.04 8.69
CA PRO A 100 7.75 26.47 8.63
C PRO A 100 8.81 27.16 7.76
N ARG A 101 8.35 27.98 6.81
CA ARG A 101 9.23 28.77 5.93
C ARG A 101 10.02 29.75 6.80
N GLY A 102 11.27 29.42 7.10
CA GLY A 102 12.15 30.29 7.88
C GLY A 102 13.57 29.74 7.95
N SER A 103 14.52 30.56 7.46
CA SER A 103 15.98 30.44 7.56
C SER A 103 16.64 29.18 6.98
N SER A 104 17.24 29.36 5.81
CA SER A 104 18.34 28.56 5.28
C SER A 104 19.57 28.62 6.20
N PRO A 105 20.28 27.49 6.40
CA PRO A 105 21.72 27.50 6.53
C PRO A 105 22.34 26.84 5.30
N THR A 106 23.10 27.64 4.56
CA THR A 106 24.14 27.17 3.66
C THR A 106 25.15 26.35 4.45
N PHE A 107 25.42 25.10 4.06
CA PHE A 107 26.67 24.46 4.45
C PHE A 107 27.15 23.52 3.35
N SER A 108 28.38 23.78 2.91
CA SER A 108 29.11 23.16 1.82
C SER A 108 29.44 21.69 2.11
N GLU A 109 29.35 20.84 1.09
CA GLU A 109 29.94 19.50 1.10
C GLU A 109 31.47 19.61 1.24
N GLN A 110 31.99 19.10 2.36
CA GLN A 110 33.40 18.75 2.50
C GLN A 110 33.50 17.26 2.82
N ASP A 111 34.14 16.59 1.86
CA ASP A 111 34.70 15.25 1.84
C ASP A 111 35.42 14.85 3.14
N SER A 112 35.08 13.70 3.72
CA SER A 112 35.94 12.76 4.49
C SER A 112 35.11 11.67 5.23
N PRO A 113 35.50 10.38 5.21
CA PRO A 113 34.79 9.29 5.90
C PRO A 113 35.38 8.92 7.29
N PRO A 114 34.56 8.41 8.24
CA PRO A 114 35.05 7.66 9.42
C PRO A 114 34.66 6.15 9.38
N PRO A 115 35.19 5.32 10.32
CA PRO A 115 35.71 4.00 9.99
C PRO A 115 34.72 2.83 10.08
N SER A 116 35.17 1.74 9.45
CA SER A 116 34.54 0.44 9.25
C SER A 116 34.21 -0.35 10.52
N HIS A 117 32.95 -0.79 10.62
CA HIS A 117 32.55 -2.00 11.34
C HIS A 117 31.76 -2.91 10.38
N PRO A 118 31.98 -4.25 10.38
CA PRO A 118 31.58 -5.12 9.29
C PRO A 118 30.12 -5.56 9.44
N LEU A 119 29.18 -4.78 8.93
CA LEU A 119 27.89 -5.32 8.54
C LEU A 119 28.06 -5.95 7.16
N ARG A 120 27.90 -7.28 7.09
CA ARG A 120 28.00 -8.08 5.88
C ARG A 120 26.94 -7.58 4.90
N ALA A 121 27.38 -6.81 3.91
CA ALA A 121 26.53 -6.33 2.83
C ALA A 121 25.99 -7.54 2.05
N VAL A 122 24.66 -7.67 2.00
CA VAL A 122 24.01 -8.59 1.07
C VAL A 122 24.05 -7.89 -0.30
N PRO A 123 24.64 -8.48 -1.35
CA PRO A 123 24.66 -7.85 -2.66
C PRO A 123 23.22 -7.68 -3.15
N ILE A 124 22.81 -6.44 -3.42
CA ILE A 124 21.62 -6.16 -4.21
C ILE A 124 21.99 -6.54 -5.64
N ALA A 125 21.50 -7.69 -6.10
CA ALA A 125 21.60 -8.08 -7.50
C ALA A 125 20.73 -7.12 -8.32
N VAL A 126 21.37 -6.12 -8.93
CA VAL A 126 20.82 -5.39 -10.07
C VAL A 126 20.60 -6.38 -11.20
N ALA A 127 19.41 -6.35 -11.80
CA ALA A 127 19.04 -7.21 -12.91
C ALA A 127 19.91 -6.88 -14.13
N ASP A 128 20.77 -7.80 -14.52
CA ASP A 128 21.39 -7.83 -15.84
C ASP A 128 20.52 -8.75 -16.71
N GLU A 129 19.96 -8.19 -17.79
CA GLU A 129 19.22 -8.95 -18.79
C GLU A 129 20.23 -9.60 -19.75
N GLY A 130 20.81 -10.71 -19.30
CA GLY A 130 21.67 -11.57 -20.11
C GLY A 130 21.30 -13.03 -19.86
N GLU A 131 20.65 -13.67 -20.83
CA GLU A 131 20.52 -15.12 -20.88
C GLU A 131 21.92 -15.74 -21.03
N SER A 132 22.42 -16.34 -19.95
CA SER A 132 23.51 -17.31 -20.03
C SER A 132 23.17 -18.48 -19.11
N GLU A 133 22.74 -19.59 -19.70
CA GLU A 133 22.66 -20.87 -19.00
C GLU A 133 24.08 -21.34 -18.68
N SER A 134 24.48 -21.25 -17.41
CA SER A 134 25.68 -21.91 -16.90
C SER A 134 25.37 -22.59 -15.56
N GLU A 135 25.90 -23.81 -15.43
CA GLU A 135 25.58 -24.81 -14.41
C GLU A 135 26.22 -24.49 -13.03
N ASP A 136 25.85 -23.36 -12.41
CA ASP A 136 26.25 -23.00 -11.05
C ASP A 136 25.04 -22.51 -10.21
N ASP A 137 24.06 -23.40 -10.04
CA ASP A 137 22.77 -23.14 -9.33
C ASP A 137 22.93 -23.06 -7.78
N ASP A 138 24.09 -23.40 -7.22
CA ASP A 138 24.30 -23.46 -5.76
C ASP A 138 24.69 -22.12 -5.11
N LEU A 139 25.00 -21.07 -5.90
CA LEU A 139 25.43 -19.77 -5.36
C LEU A 139 24.32 -18.72 -5.29
N LYS A 140 23.13 -18.95 -5.85
CA LYS A 140 22.04 -17.97 -5.78
C LYS A 140 21.29 -18.08 -4.45
N PRO A 141 21.26 -17.04 -3.61
CA PRO A 141 20.51 -17.08 -2.36
C PRO A 141 19.02 -17.32 -2.65
N ARG A 142 18.48 -18.40 -2.05
CA ARG A 142 17.06 -18.76 -2.14
C ARG A 142 16.17 -17.66 -1.55
N GLY A 143 14.94 -17.60 -2.01
CA GLY A 143 13.98 -16.60 -1.55
C GLY A 143 14.14 -15.22 -2.22
N LEU A 144 15.23 -14.95 -2.93
CA LEU A 144 15.43 -13.69 -3.66
C LEU A 144 14.82 -13.76 -5.07
N THR A 145 13.48 -13.74 -5.11
CA THR A 145 12.69 -13.85 -6.34
C THR A 145 11.84 -12.62 -6.56
N GLY A 146 11.94 -11.97 -7.72
CA GLY A 146 10.99 -10.93 -8.10
C GLY A 146 9.58 -11.50 -8.35
N MET A 147 8.54 -10.81 -7.87
CA MET A 147 7.15 -11.12 -8.20
C MET A 147 6.63 -10.14 -9.25
N LYS A 148 5.97 -10.66 -10.30
CA LYS A 148 5.37 -9.84 -11.35
C LYS A 148 4.29 -8.93 -10.76
N ASN A 149 4.27 -7.67 -11.19
CA ASN A 149 3.19 -6.75 -10.86
C ASN A 149 2.01 -7.01 -11.80
N LEU A 150 0.83 -7.30 -11.24
CA LEU A 150 -0.38 -7.63 -12.00
C LEU A 150 -1.35 -6.43 -12.10
N GLY A 151 -0.87 -5.22 -11.80
CA GLY A 151 -1.66 -4.00 -11.74
C GLY A 151 -2.04 -3.68 -10.29
N ASN A 152 -1.54 -2.54 -9.79
CA ASN A 152 -1.68 -2.11 -8.40
C ASN A 152 -1.27 -3.16 -7.34
N SER A 153 -0.57 -4.25 -7.69
CA SER A 153 -0.25 -5.32 -6.74
C SER A 153 1.06 -5.10 -5.98
N CYS A 154 1.74 -3.98 -6.19
CA CYS A 154 3.05 -3.70 -5.58
C CYS A 154 3.01 -3.69 -4.05
N TYR A 155 1.93 -3.18 -3.44
CA TYR A 155 1.77 -3.20 -1.98
C TYR A 155 1.73 -4.63 -1.44
N MET A 156 1.03 -5.52 -2.15
CA MET A 156 0.90 -6.92 -1.77
C MET A 156 2.23 -7.65 -1.99
N ASN A 157 2.88 -7.42 -3.14
CA ASN A 157 4.18 -8.00 -3.43
C ASN A 157 5.22 -7.59 -2.37
N ALA A 158 5.24 -6.33 -1.94
CA ALA A 158 6.12 -5.85 -0.88
C ALA A 158 5.86 -6.58 0.46
N ALA A 159 4.58 -6.71 0.86
CA ALA A 159 4.21 -7.43 2.07
C ALA A 159 4.58 -8.92 2.00
N LEU A 160 4.33 -9.58 0.87
CA LEU A 160 4.66 -10.99 0.65
C LEU A 160 6.18 -11.25 0.67
N GLN A 161 6.99 -10.34 0.13
CA GLN A 161 8.46 -10.43 0.26
C GLN A 161 8.94 -10.23 1.70
N ALA A 162 8.34 -9.29 2.45
CA ALA A 162 8.67 -9.08 3.84
C ALA A 162 8.36 -10.33 4.69
N LEU A 163 7.21 -10.95 4.45
CA LEU A 163 6.80 -12.18 5.13
C LEU A 163 7.65 -13.40 4.71
N SER A 164 8.02 -13.53 3.43
CA SER A 164 8.85 -14.64 2.94
C SER A 164 10.28 -14.58 3.49
N ASN A 165 10.73 -13.40 3.94
CA ASN A 165 12.02 -13.19 4.56
C ASN A 165 11.98 -13.20 6.09
N CYS A 166 10.90 -13.72 6.70
CA CYS A 166 10.80 -13.99 8.14
C CYS A 166 11.13 -15.48 8.42
N PRO A 167 12.35 -15.83 8.86
CA PRO A 167 12.80 -17.23 8.89
C PRO A 167 11.89 -18.20 9.66
N PRO A 168 11.36 -17.85 10.86
CA PRO A 168 10.45 -18.76 11.59
C PRO A 168 9.16 -19.03 10.82
N LEU A 169 8.63 -18.03 10.11
CA LEU A 169 7.39 -18.15 9.35
C LEU A 169 7.62 -18.97 8.09
N THR A 170 8.68 -18.66 7.35
CA THR A 170 9.05 -19.36 6.11
C THR A 170 9.33 -20.82 6.40
N GLN A 171 10.08 -21.13 7.46
CA GLN A 171 10.37 -22.51 7.84
C GLN A 171 9.10 -23.29 8.21
N PHE A 172 8.17 -22.67 8.95
CA PHE A 172 6.87 -23.30 9.25
C PHE A 172 6.12 -23.70 7.97
N PHE A 173 6.06 -22.83 6.96
CA PHE A 173 5.36 -23.13 5.71
C PHE A 173 6.08 -24.14 4.81
N LEU A 174 7.43 -24.21 4.88
CA LEU A 174 8.23 -25.18 4.13
C LEU A 174 8.21 -26.57 4.76
N GLU A 175 8.30 -26.66 6.08
CA GLU A 175 8.51 -27.93 6.79
C GLU A 175 7.23 -28.49 7.44
N CYS A 176 6.35 -27.62 7.92
CA CYS A 176 5.15 -28.00 8.69
C CYS A 176 3.86 -27.88 7.87
N GLY A 177 3.94 -28.10 6.56
CA GLY A 177 2.81 -27.93 5.65
C GLY A 177 1.53 -28.68 6.01
N GLY A 178 1.65 -29.86 6.63
CA GLY A 178 0.50 -30.66 7.09
C GLY A 178 -0.28 -30.02 8.25
N LEU A 179 0.30 -29.06 8.96
CA LEU A 179 -0.36 -28.33 10.06
C LEU A 179 -1.09 -27.08 9.57
N VAL A 180 -0.94 -26.71 8.30
CA VAL A 180 -1.58 -25.53 7.72
C VAL A 180 -3.09 -25.75 7.67
N ARG A 181 -3.84 -24.89 8.36
CA ARG A 181 -5.31 -24.94 8.35
C ARG A 181 -5.83 -24.53 6.97
N THR A 182 -6.63 -25.40 6.37
CA THR A 182 -7.18 -25.21 5.00
C THR A 182 -8.70 -25.15 4.97
N ASP A 183 -9.34 -25.33 6.13
CA ASP A 183 -10.79 -25.42 6.32
C ASP A 183 -11.51 -24.08 6.15
N LYS A 184 -10.81 -22.96 6.33
CA LYS A 184 -11.39 -21.61 6.23
C LYS A 184 -11.16 -21.02 4.84
N LYS A 185 -12.22 -20.79 4.07
CA LYS A 185 -12.18 -20.00 2.83
C LYS A 185 -11.85 -18.53 3.15
N PRO A 186 -10.98 -17.86 2.36
CA PRO A 186 -10.43 -18.26 1.07
C PRO A 186 -9.10 -19.05 1.12
N ALA A 187 -8.82 -19.78 2.20
CA ALA A 187 -7.65 -20.67 2.35
C ALA A 187 -6.29 -19.97 2.14
N LEU A 188 -6.18 -18.73 2.66
CA LEU A 188 -4.99 -17.88 2.51
C LEU A 188 -3.69 -18.58 2.91
N CYS A 189 -3.71 -19.34 4.01
CA CYS A 189 -2.52 -20.06 4.47
C CYS A 189 -2.05 -21.12 3.46
N LYS A 190 -2.98 -21.79 2.75
CA LYS A 190 -2.65 -22.75 1.69
C LYS A 190 -2.05 -22.04 0.47
N SER A 191 -2.63 -20.91 0.07
CA SER A 191 -2.12 -20.11 -1.05
C SER A 191 -0.73 -19.54 -0.75
N TYR A 192 -0.52 -19.03 0.47
CA TYR A 192 0.77 -18.53 0.92
C TYR A 192 1.81 -19.65 1.01
N GLN A 193 1.43 -20.82 1.52
CA GLN A 193 2.31 -22.00 1.54
C GLN A 193 2.82 -22.34 0.13
N LYS A 194 1.91 -22.39 -0.87
CA LYS A 194 2.29 -22.67 -2.25
C LYS A 194 3.27 -21.63 -2.79
N LEU A 195 2.98 -20.35 -2.55
CA LEU A 195 3.86 -19.25 -2.95
C LEU A 195 5.26 -19.40 -2.33
N VAL A 196 5.34 -19.65 -1.02
CA VAL A 196 6.64 -19.78 -0.32
C VAL A 196 7.44 -20.96 -0.89
N SER A 197 6.79 -22.09 -1.18
CA SER A 197 7.44 -23.24 -1.81
C SER A 197 8.01 -22.93 -3.20
N GLU A 198 7.36 -22.06 -3.99
CA GLU A 198 7.84 -21.62 -5.31
C GLU A 198 8.97 -20.59 -5.19
N VAL A 199 8.83 -19.63 -4.27
CA VAL A 199 9.84 -18.57 -4.02
C VAL A 199 11.15 -19.14 -3.47
N TRP A 200 11.08 -20.21 -2.68
CA TRP A 200 12.23 -20.88 -2.05
C TRP A 200 12.62 -22.21 -2.71
N HIS A 201 12.10 -22.51 -3.91
CA HIS A 201 12.39 -23.76 -4.62
C HIS A 201 13.89 -23.93 -4.92
N ARG A 202 14.38 -25.18 -4.85
CA ARG A 202 15.81 -25.53 -4.95
C ARG A 202 16.39 -25.56 -6.35
N LYS A 203 15.55 -25.58 -7.38
CA LYS A 203 15.96 -25.59 -8.80
C LYS A 203 15.29 -24.42 -9.48
N ARG A 204 16.08 -23.56 -10.10
CA ARG A 204 15.60 -22.55 -11.04
C ARG A 204 16.19 -22.77 -12.41
#